data_AF-A0A7W7XCM3-F1
#
_entry.id   AF-A0A7W7XCM3-F1
#
_cell.length_a   1.000
_cell.length_b   1.000
_cell.length_c   1.000
_cell.angle_alpha   90.00
_cell.angle_beta   90.00
_cell.angle_gamma   90.00
#
_symmetry.space_group_name_H-M   'P 1'
#
loop_
_entity.id
_entity.type
_entity.pdbx_description
1 polymer ?
#
loop_
_entity_poly.entity_id
_entity_poly.type
_entity_poly.pdbx_seq_one_letter_code
_entity_poly.pdbx_strand_id
1 'polypeptide(L)' 'MSKAVGGAVVRNQVKRRLRHLVRDRIAALPPGSLVVVRALPGAGDADHAQLARDLDAALQRLLGGGAR' A
#
# COMPACT_ATOMS: atom_id res chain seq x y z
N MET A 1 2.60 -3.83 -10.69
CA MET A 1 3.60 -4.26 -9.69
C MET A 1 4.83 -4.80 -10.42
N SER A 2 6.01 -4.25 -10.13
CA SER A 2 7.27 -4.63 -10.80
C SER A 2 7.61 -6.10 -10.57
N LYS A 3 8.38 -6.72 -11.50
CA LYS A 3 8.99 -8.04 -11.30
C LYS A 3 9.93 -8.08 -10.07
N ALA A 4 10.48 -6.94 -9.68
CA ALA A 4 11.35 -6.79 -8.52
C ALA A 4 10.64 -7.04 -7.16
N VAL A 5 9.31 -7.13 -7.13
CA VAL A 5 8.53 -7.49 -5.93
C VAL A 5 8.47 -9.01 -5.74
N GLY A 6 8.72 -9.79 -6.81
CA GLY A 6 8.65 -11.25 -6.82
C GLY A 6 7.78 -11.82 -7.94
N GLY A 7 7.59 -13.14 -7.92
CA GLY A 7 6.78 -13.88 -8.88
C GLY A 7 5.30 -13.46 -8.89
N ALA A 8 4.52 -13.99 -9.84
CA ALA A 8 3.09 -13.63 -9.98
C ALA A 8 2.28 -13.92 -8.71
N VAL A 9 2.53 -15.06 -8.05
CA VAL A 9 1.85 -15.46 -6.81
C VAL A 9 2.14 -14.48 -5.67
N VAL A 10 3.42 -14.14 -5.45
CA VAL A 10 3.85 -13.17 -4.43
C VAL A 10 3.20 -11.81 -4.69
N ARG A 11 3.27 -11.30 -5.92
CA ARG A 11 2.63 -10.02 -6.29
C ARG A 11 1.13 -10.01 -6.07
N ASN A 12 0.44 -11.11 -6.38
CA ASN A 12 -1.00 -11.25 -6.16
C ASN A 12 -1.35 -11.34 -4.67
N GLN A 13 -0.52 -12.02 -3.88
CA GLN A 13 -0.66 -12.08 -2.42
C GLN A 13 -0.50 -10.69 -1.80
N VAL A 14 0.56 -9.95 -2.15
CA VAL A 14 0.79 -8.58 -1.69
C VAL A 14 -0.38 -7.67 -2.10
N LYS A 15 -0.83 -7.74 -3.36
CA LYS A 15 -2.01 -6.98 -3.83
C LYS A 15 -3.26 -7.30 -3.00
N ARG A 16 -3.49 -8.57 -2.67
CA ARG A 16 -4.62 -8.98 -1.82
C ARG A 16 -4.48 -8.40 -0.41
N ARG A 17 -3.32 -8.56 0.24
CA ARG A 17 -3.06 -8.02 1.59
C ARG A 17 -3.24 -6.50 1.64
N LEU A 18 -2.67 -5.77 0.68
CA LEU A 18 -2.81 -4.31 0.61
C LEU A 18 -4.28 -3.88 0.42
N ARG A 19 -5.06 -4.57 -0.40
CA ARG A 19 -6.51 -4.26 -0.54
C ARG A 19 -7.28 -4.43 0.76
N HIS A 20 -6.95 -5.43 1.56
CA HIS A 20 -7.57 -5.59 2.88
C HIS A 20 -7.21 -4.43 3.79
N LEU A 21 -5.93 -4.07 3.87
CA LEU A 21 -5.49 -2.95 4.71
C LEU A 21 -6.11 -1.61 4.28
N VAL A 22 -6.18 -1.34 2.98
CA VAL A 22 -6.75 -0.11 2.42
C VAL A 22 -8.25 0.01 2.70
N ARG A 23 -8.99 -1.11 2.76
CA ARG A 23 -10.45 -1.08 3.03
C ARG A 23 -10.78 -0.31 4.31
N ASP A 24 -10.00 -0.50 5.36
CA ASP A 24 -10.26 0.13 6.65
C ASP A 24 -9.78 1.59 6.72
N ARG A 25 -8.97 2.00 5.75
CA ARG A 25 -8.27 3.31 5.72
C ARG A 25 -8.80 4.25 4.65
N ILE A 26 -9.57 3.75 3.68
CA ILE A 26 -10.09 4.53 2.56
C ILE A 26 -10.99 5.68 3.02
N ALA A 27 -11.66 5.52 4.17
CA ALA A 27 -12.51 6.54 4.77
C ALA A 27 -11.74 7.78 5.26
N ALA A 28 -10.42 7.65 5.48
CA ALA A 28 -9.57 8.79 5.85
C ALA A 28 -9.13 9.63 4.64
N LEU A 29 -9.38 9.17 3.41
CA LEU A 29 -9.05 9.92 2.20
C LEU A 29 -10.16 10.94 1.89
N PRO A 30 -9.81 12.18 1.48
CA PRO A 30 -10.81 13.15 1.04
C PRO A 30 -11.66 12.62 -0.12
N PRO A 31 -12.97 12.94 -0.16
CA PRO A 31 -13.83 12.57 -1.27
C PRO A 31 -13.27 13.03 -2.63
N GLY A 32 -13.37 12.18 -3.65
CA GLY A 32 -12.84 12.47 -4.98
C GLY A 32 -11.34 12.20 -5.17
N SER A 33 -10.63 11.72 -4.14
CA SER A 33 -9.22 11.37 -4.25
C SER A 33 -9.00 10.10 -5.09
N LEU A 34 -8.00 10.13 -5.97
CA LEU A 34 -7.47 8.94 -6.64
C LEU A 34 -6.11 8.59 -6.07
N VAL A 35 -6.01 7.46 -5.35
CA VAL A 35 -4.76 7.03 -4.70
C VAL A 35 -4.23 5.75 -5.36
N VAL A 36 -2.96 5.78 -5.73
CA VAL A 36 -2.24 4.62 -6.29
C VAL A 36 -1.24 4.10 -5.28
N VAL A 37 -1.42 2.85 -4.84
CA VAL A 37 -0.47 2.16 -3.96
C VAL A 37 0.50 1.34 -4.81
N ARG A 38 1.80 1.65 -4.72
CA ARG A 38 2.87 0.92 -5.38
C ARG A 38 3.65 0.08 -4.37
N ALA A 39 3.67 -1.23 -4.56
CA ALA A 39 4.59 -2.10 -3.82
C ALA A 39 6.02 -1.94 -4.38
N LEU A 40 6.97 -1.66 -3.49
CA LEU A 40 8.40 -1.54 -3.78
C LEU A 40 9.10 -2.90 -3.63
N PRO A 41 10.34 -3.07 -4.14
CA PRO A 41 11.15 -4.24 -3.83
C PRO A 41 11.21 -4.49 -2.31
N GLY A 42 11.16 -5.75 -1.88
CA GLY A 42 11.06 -6.14 -0.46
C GLY A 42 9.63 -6.29 0.07
N ALA A 43 8.61 -5.75 -0.61
CA ALA A 43 7.21 -5.92 -0.19
C ALA A 43 6.71 -7.38 -0.30
N GLY A 44 7.40 -8.22 -1.08
CA GLY A 44 7.09 -9.65 -1.21
C GLY A 44 7.42 -10.45 0.05
N ASP A 45 8.47 -10.05 0.78
CA ASP A 45 8.97 -10.72 1.98
C ASP A 45 8.39 -10.11 3.27
N ALA A 46 7.80 -8.92 3.15
CA ALA A 46 7.17 -8.24 4.27
C ALA A 46 5.96 -9.02 4.82
N ASP A 47 5.92 -9.16 6.14
CA ASP A 47 4.75 -9.69 6.82
C ASP A 47 3.57 -8.69 6.79
N HIS A 48 2.42 -9.14 7.27
CA HIS A 48 1.21 -8.32 7.25
C HIS A 48 1.33 -7.06 8.11
N ALA A 49 2.00 -7.14 9.25
CA ALA A 49 2.15 -6.02 10.18
C ALA A 49 3.11 -4.97 9.62
N GLN A 50 4.19 -5.38 8.95
CA GLN A 50 5.11 -4.49 8.25
C GLN A 50 4.39 -3.77 7.11
N LEU A 51 3.63 -4.49 6.28
CA LEU A 51 2.84 -3.88 5.20
C LEU A 51 1.81 -2.87 5.74
N ALA A 52 1.21 -3.14 6.91
CA ALA A 52 0.29 -2.21 7.56
C ALA A 52 1.00 -0.94 8.01
N ARG A 53 2.12 -1.07 8.72
CA ARG A 53 2.93 0.08 9.17
C ARG A 53 3.40 0.95 8.01
N ASP A 54 3.92 0.31 6.95
CA ASP A 54 4.43 1.03 5.78
C ASP A 54 3.30 1.78 5.05
N LEU A 55 2.12 1.16 4.95
CA LEU A 55 0.93 1.80 4.37
C LEU A 55 0.46 2.98 5.22
N ASP A 56 0.40 2.82 6.54
CA ASP A 56 -0.02 3.88 7.47
C ASP A 56 0.93 5.08 7.41
N ALA A 57 2.24 4.84 7.41
CA ALA A 57 3.25 5.89 7.24
C ALA A 57 3.10 6.63 5.89
N ALA A 58 2.82 5.90 4.81
CA ALA A 58 2.60 6.50 3.49
C ALA A 58 1.33 7.34 3.45
N LEU A 59 0.24 6.88 4.07
CA LEU A 59 -1.03 7.62 4.16
C LEU A 59 -0.89 8.86 5.03
N GLN A 60 -0.22 8.77 6.18
CA GLN A 60 0.08 9.93 7.02
C GLN A 60 0.90 10.97 6.26
N ARG A 61 1.87 10.55 5.46
CA ARG A 61 2.64 11.47 4.61
C ARG A 61 1.77 12.12 3.53
N LEU A 62 0.92 11.34 2.87
CA LEU A 62 -0.02 11.85 1.85
C LEU A 62 -0.99 12.89 2.44
N LEU A 63 -1.53 12.63 3.63
CA LEU A 63 -2.52 13.49 4.29
C LEU A 63 -1.89 14.69 5.02
N GLY A 64 -0.68 14.53 5.56
CA GLY A 64 0.02 15.54 6.37
C GLY A 64 0.92 16.49 5.58
N GLY A 65 1.19 16.22 4.30
CA GLY A 65 2.13 17.05 3.55
C GLY A 65 2.21 16.72 2.07
N GLY A 66 1.25 17.24 1.30
CA GLY A 66 1.48 17.60 -0.09
C GLY A 66 0.91 16.65 -1.15
N ALA A 67 -0.11 17.14 -1.85
CA ALA A 67 0.02 17.19 -3.29
C ALA A 67 1.06 18.28 -3.62
N ARG A 68 2.26 17.85 -4.05
CA ARG A 68 3.16 18.63 -4.89
C ARG A 68 3.44 17.81 -6.13
#